data_AF-A0A7C9A2Q3-F1
#
_entry.id   AF-A0A7C9A2Q3-F1
#
_cell.length_a   1.000
_cell.length_b   1.000
_cell.length_c   1.000
_cell.angle_alpha   90.00
_cell.angle_beta   90.00
_cell.angle_gamma   90.00
#
_symmetry.space_group_name_H-M   'P 1'
#
loop_
_entity.id
_entity.type
_entity.pdbx_description
1 polymer ?
#
loop_
_entity_poly.entity_id
_entity_poly.type
_entity_poly.pdbx_seq_one_letter_code
_entity_poly.pdbx_strand_id
1 'polypeptide(L)'
;MDIQDEENMPETDNLSLKKKLGVAVRSVQWSYAIFWAFSTTQQGVLEWGEGHYNGDIKTRKAAQSKDFDAHRLGLQRSEQLRKLYQLLLEGESELGTKTPTGALSPEDLSNLEWYYLVCMSFTFKFGQSLPGRALATGQHIWLFDAQSADIRVFSRSLLAKSASVQTVICFPHMGGVIELGTTDLIQRTAFSSEGVIKQALRRAIGL
;
A
#
# COMPACT_ATOMS: atom_id res chain seq x y z
N MET A 1 -32.99 -39.58 6.56
CA MET A 1 -33.03 -39.60 5.09
C MET A 1 -34.20 -38.75 4.63
N ASP A 2 -34.04 -37.60 4.01
CA ASP A 2 -32.88 -36.73 3.91
C ASP A 2 -33.40 -35.31 3.80
N ILE A 3 -32.62 -34.42 4.40
CA ILE A 3 -32.78 -32.97 4.47
C ILE A 3 -32.75 -32.43 3.03
N GLN A 4 -33.74 -31.63 2.68
CA GLN A 4 -33.75 -30.90 1.40
C GLN A 4 -32.64 -29.84 1.44
N ASP A 5 -31.78 -29.89 0.43
CA ASP A 5 -30.69 -28.96 0.17
C ASP A 5 -31.22 -27.53 -0.02
N GLU A 6 -31.05 -26.68 0.99
CA GLU A 6 -31.02 -25.23 0.79
C GLU A 6 -29.68 -24.87 0.16
N GLU A 7 -29.74 -24.46 -1.11
CA GLU A 7 -28.66 -23.80 -1.84
C GLU A 7 -28.00 -22.71 -0.98
N ASN A 8 -26.82 -23.03 -0.45
CA ASN A 8 -25.88 -22.02 0.04
C ASN A 8 -25.41 -21.18 -1.15
N MET A 9 -26.13 -20.09 -1.41
CA MET A 9 -25.67 -18.95 -2.18
C MET A 9 -24.33 -18.48 -1.59
N PRO A 10 -23.26 -18.30 -2.39
CA PRO A 10 -22.02 -17.78 -1.86
C PRO A 10 -22.26 -16.36 -1.39
N GLU A 11 -22.15 -16.13 -0.07
CA GLU A 11 -22.07 -14.80 0.52
C GLU A 11 -21.11 -13.96 -0.33
N THR A 12 -21.60 -12.88 -0.90
CA THR A 12 -20.78 -11.94 -1.67
C THR A 12 -19.61 -11.48 -0.81
N ASP A 13 -18.45 -12.01 -1.17
CA ASP A 13 -17.15 -11.95 -0.52
C ASP A 13 -16.81 -10.51 -0.08
N ASN A 14 -17.12 -10.13 1.17
CA ASN A 14 -16.70 -8.84 1.72
C ASN A 14 -15.21 -8.90 2.04
N LEU A 15 -14.42 -8.81 0.97
CA LEU A 15 -12.97 -8.90 1.00
C LEU A 15 -12.40 -7.76 1.89
N SER A 16 -11.51 -8.09 2.83
CA SER A 16 -10.88 -7.08 3.69
C SER A 16 -10.15 -6.01 2.86
N LEU A 17 -10.06 -4.77 3.37
CA LEU A 17 -9.44 -3.67 2.63
C LEU A 17 -8.02 -4.00 2.14
N LYS A 18 -7.21 -4.66 2.98
CA LYS A 18 -5.87 -5.16 2.61
C LYS A 18 -5.89 -6.03 1.35
N LYS A 19 -6.80 -6.99 1.28
CA LYS A 19 -6.95 -7.90 0.15
C LYS A 19 -7.44 -7.14 -1.10
N LYS A 20 -8.39 -6.21 -0.93
CA LYS A 20 -8.87 -5.32 -2.01
C LYS A 20 -7.75 -4.44 -2.58
N LEU A 21 -6.93 -3.81 -1.72
CA LEU A 21 -5.74 -3.06 -2.12
C LEU A 21 -4.76 -3.95 -2.89
N GLY A 22 -4.56 -5.19 -2.45
CA GLY A 22 -3.74 -6.15 -3.18
C GLY A 22 -4.26 -6.44 -4.59
N VAL A 23 -5.57 -6.66 -4.76
CA VAL A 23 -6.17 -6.85 -6.09
C VAL A 23 -5.91 -5.63 -6.97
N ALA A 24 -6.12 -4.41 -6.46
CA ALA A 24 -5.89 -3.18 -7.21
C ALA A 24 -4.43 -3.04 -7.68
N VAL A 25 -3.46 -3.17 -6.75
CA VAL A 25 -2.03 -2.99 -7.02
C VAL A 25 -1.52 -4.00 -8.05
N ARG A 26 -1.94 -5.27 -7.93
CA ARG A 26 -1.54 -6.31 -8.90
C ARG A 26 -2.18 -6.10 -10.26
N SER A 27 -3.43 -5.67 -10.31
CA SER A 27 -4.11 -5.40 -11.59
C SER A 27 -3.39 -4.34 -12.43
N VAL A 28 -2.67 -3.43 -11.78
CA VAL A 28 -1.86 -2.40 -12.45
C VAL A 28 -0.35 -2.68 -12.41
N GLN A 29 0.08 -3.79 -11.78
CA GLN A 29 1.49 -4.18 -11.59
C GLN A 29 2.33 -3.11 -10.87
N TRP A 30 1.74 -2.44 -9.88
CA TRP A 30 2.44 -1.43 -9.08
C TRP A 30 3.13 -2.04 -7.86
N SER A 31 4.00 -1.26 -7.22
CA SER A 31 4.88 -1.78 -6.18
C SER A 31 4.19 -1.86 -4.82
N TYR A 32 3.27 -0.94 -4.51
CA TYR A 32 2.52 -0.95 -3.26
C TYR A 32 1.22 -0.14 -3.36
N ALA A 33 0.32 -0.36 -2.40
CA ALA A 33 -0.73 0.59 -2.03
C ALA A 33 -0.81 0.80 -0.52
N ILE A 34 -1.22 2.00 -0.12
CA ILE A 34 -1.41 2.42 1.26
C ILE A 34 -2.77 3.10 1.35
N PHE A 35 -3.53 2.79 2.39
CA PHE A 35 -4.69 3.55 2.80
C PHE A 35 -4.32 4.40 4.01
N TRP A 36 -4.34 5.71 3.79
CA TRP A 36 -4.22 6.74 4.81
C TRP A 36 -5.61 7.03 5.37
N ALA A 37 -5.90 6.56 6.58
CA ALA A 37 -7.20 6.73 7.22
C ALA A 37 -7.25 8.04 8.02
N PHE A 38 -8.45 8.57 8.24
CA PHE A 38 -8.63 9.61 9.27
C PHE A 38 -8.22 9.08 10.64
N SER A 39 -7.36 9.83 11.33
CA SER A 39 -6.99 9.51 12.70
C SER A 39 -8.20 9.64 13.62
N THR A 40 -8.35 8.65 14.51
CA THR A 40 -9.39 8.68 15.55
C THR A 40 -8.99 9.53 16.75
N THR A 41 -7.69 9.84 16.89
CA THR A 41 -7.13 10.56 18.03
C THR A 41 -6.79 12.01 17.70
N GLN A 42 -6.52 12.33 16.42
CA GLN A 42 -6.17 13.68 15.98
C GLN A 42 -7.05 14.13 14.82
N GLN A 43 -7.97 15.05 15.09
CA GLN A 43 -8.88 15.57 14.07
C GLN A 43 -8.10 16.26 12.93
N GLY A 44 -8.45 15.92 11.69
CA GLY A 44 -7.85 16.50 10.48
C GLY A 44 -6.46 15.94 10.13
N VAL A 45 -6.04 14.85 10.78
CA VAL A 45 -4.80 14.12 10.49
C VAL A 45 -5.13 12.81 9.81
N LEU A 46 -4.38 12.49 8.76
CA LEU A 46 -4.33 11.18 8.12
C LEU A 46 -3.17 10.37 8.72
N GLU A 47 -3.42 9.11 9.03
CA GLU A 47 -2.44 8.16 9.55
C GLU A 47 -2.50 6.84 8.79
N TRP A 48 -1.53 5.96 9.00
CA TRP A 48 -1.53 4.63 8.41
C TRP A 48 -2.76 3.83 8.87
N GLY A 49 -3.66 3.49 7.94
CA GLY A 49 -4.76 2.57 8.19
C GLY A 49 -4.40 1.15 7.78
N GLU A 50 -4.12 0.98 6.48
CA GLU A 50 -3.83 -0.32 5.89
C GLU A 50 -2.89 -0.23 4.69
N GLY A 51 -2.31 -1.34 4.25
CA GLY A 51 -1.54 -1.36 3.00
C GLY A 51 -1.32 -2.75 2.42
N HIS A 52 -0.82 -2.79 1.18
CA HIS A 52 -0.37 -3.99 0.50
C HIS A 52 0.95 -3.73 -0.25
N TYR A 53 1.96 -4.56 0.03
CA TYR A 53 3.26 -4.59 -0.63
C TYR A 53 3.28 -5.62 -1.78
N ASN A 54 3.78 -5.22 -2.94
CA ASN A 54 3.89 -6.02 -4.17
C ASN A 54 5.26 -5.89 -4.86
N GLY A 55 6.24 -5.21 -4.26
CA GLY A 55 7.51 -4.84 -4.91
C GLY A 55 8.35 -6.04 -5.39
N ASP A 56 8.53 -7.05 -4.54
CA ASP A 56 9.33 -8.24 -4.85
C ASP A 56 8.64 -9.20 -5.82
N ILE A 57 7.30 -9.19 -5.83
CA ILE A 57 6.49 -10.03 -6.72
C ILE A 57 6.61 -9.50 -8.15
N LYS A 58 6.72 -8.17 -8.30
CA LYS A 58 6.97 -7.53 -9.59
C LYS A 58 8.35 -7.88 -10.16
N THR A 59 9.38 -8.04 -9.32
CA THR A 59 10.76 -8.30 -9.77
C THR A 59 11.06 -9.79 -9.95
N ARG A 60 10.41 -10.67 -9.18
CA ARG A 60 10.63 -12.13 -9.22
C ARG A 60 9.60 -12.83 -10.12
N LYS A 61 9.81 -12.75 -11.44
CA LYS A 61 9.13 -13.57 -12.48
C LYS A 61 7.59 -13.63 -12.36
N ALA A 62 6.92 -12.74 -13.11
CA ALA A 62 5.55 -12.95 -13.62
C ALA A 62 5.44 -14.15 -14.61
N ALA A 63 6.33 -15.15 -14.54
CA ALA A 63 6.48 -16.20 -15.55
C ALA A 63 6.07 -17.61 -15.06
N GLN A 64 5.87 -17.87 -13.76
CA GLN A 64 5.65 -19.27 -13.29
C GLN A 64 4.71 -19.48 -12.08
N SER A 65 4.23 -18.44 -11.38
CA SER A 65 3.29 -18.62 -10.26
C SER A 65 1.85 -18.37 -10.69
N LYS A 66 0.92 -19.26 -10.32
CA LYS A 66 -0.53 -19.02 -10.46
C LYS A 66 -0.88 -17.73 -9.70
N ASP A 67 -1.75 -16.88 -10.25
CA ASP A 67 -2.14 -15.58 -9.67
C ASP A 67 -2.55 -15.65 -8.18
N PHE A 68 -3.11 -16.78 -7.76
CA PHE A 68 -3.50 -17.04 -6.37
C PHE A 68 -2.30 -17.11 -5.41
N ASP A 69 -1.18 -17.68 -5.84
CA ASP A 69 0.04 -17.77 -5.03
C ASP A 69 0.70 -16.40 -4.87
N ALA A 70 0.72 -15.59 -5.93
CA ALA A 70 1.23 -14.22 -5.87
C ALA A 70 0.42 -13.34 -4.88
N HIS A 71 -0.91 -13.46 -4.89
CA HIS A 71 -1.75 -12.77 -3.91
C HIS A 71 -1.42 -13.16 -2.46
N ARG A 72 -1.28 -14.45 -2.19
CA ARG A 72 -0.98 -14.96 -0.84
C ARG A 72 0.41 -14.53 -0.38
N LEU A 73 1.40 -14.53 -1.28
CA LEU A 73 2.75 -14.05 -1.00
C LEU A 73 2.79 -12.55 -0.68
N GLY A 74 2.07 -11.71 -1.42
CA GLY A 74 2.02 -10.26 -1.19
C GLY A 74 1.38 -9.92 0.15
N LEU A 75 0.30 -10.63 0.50
CA LEU A 75 -0.32 -10.52 1.82
C LEU A 75 0.66 -10.92 2.93
N GLN A 76 1.29 -12.09 2.81
CA GLN A 76 2.24 -12.56 3.80
C GLN A 76 3.38 -11.57 4.01
N ARG A 77 3.96 -11.04 2.94
CA ARG A 77 5.06 -10.07 3.03
C ARG A 77 4.61 -8.75 3.67
N SER A 78 3.41 -8.28 3.32
CA SER A 78 2.82 -7.08 3.94
C SER A 78 2.62 -7.25 5.45
N GLU A 79 2.19 -8.43 5.90
CA GLU A 79 2.03 -8.73 7.33
C GLU A 79 3.37 -8.82 8.05
N GLN A 80 4.39 -9.42 7.43
CA GLN A 80 5.73 -9.49 8.04
C GLN A 80 6.32 -8.08 8.24
N LEU A 81 6.19 -7.19 7.26
CA LEU A 81 6.63 -5.80 7.36
C LEU A 81 5.86 -5.03 8.44
N ARG A 82 4.54 -5.25 8.54
CA ARG A 82 3.70 -4.62 9.58
C ARG A 82 4.09 -5.09 10.99
N LYS A 83 4.34 -6.39 11.18
CA LYS A 83 4.80 -6.95 12.45
C LYS A 83 6.17 -6.39 12.84
N LEU A 84 7.10 -6.31 11.88
CA LEU A 84 8.42 -5.73 12.13
C LEU A 84 8.30 -4.25 12.55
N TYR A 85 7.44 -3.47 11.90
CA TYR A 85 7.19 -2.08 12.31
C TYR A 85 6.67 -1.99 13.75
N GLN A 86 5.73 -2.85 14.15
CA GLN A 86 5.21 -2.91 15.53
C GLN A 86 6.31 -3.24 16.55
N LEU A 87 7.16 -4.22 16.25
CA LEU A 87 8.30 -4.57 17.10
C LEU A 87 9.28 -3.39 17.27
N LEU A 88 9.55 -2.65 16.18
CA LEU A 88 10.41 -1.46 16.23
C LEU A 88 9.81 -0.32 17.07
N LEU A 89 8.48 -0.20 17.11
CA LEU A 89 7.78 0.80 17.94
C LEU A 89 7.80 0.44 19.43
N GLU A 90 7.62 -0.84 19.76
CA GLU A 90 7.60 -1.33 21.16
C GLU A 90 8.98 -1.26 21.82
N GLY A 91 10.04 -1.09 21.02
CA GLY A 91 11.42 -0.97 21.47
C GLY A 91 12.04 -2.32 21.84
N GLU A 92 13.37 -2.39 21.83
CA GLU A 92 14.16 -3.61 22.10
C GLU A 92 14.05 -4.15 23.54
N SER A 93 13.12 -3.66 24.37
CA SER A 93 13.04 -3.99 25.80
C SER A 93 12.65 -5.45 26.09
N GLU A 94 12.21 -6.21 25.09
CA GLU A 94 11.80 -7.62 25.20
C GLU A 94 12.62 -8.57 24.30
N LEU A 95 13.65 -8.07 23.58
CA LEU A 95 14.48 -8.88 22.66
C LEU A 95 15.34 -9.94 23.36
N GLY A 96 15.30 -10.01 24.70
CA GLY A 96 15.96 -11.06 25.48
C GLY A 96 15.32 -12.44 25.38
N THR A 97 14.08 -12.58 24.90
CA THR A 97 13.46 -13.90 24.77
C THR A 97 12.50 -13.98 23.59
N LYS A 98 12.94 -14.65 22.51
CA LYS A 98 12.12 -15.18 21.39
C LYS A 98 11.75 -14.19 20.29
N THR A 99 12.73 -13.66 19.57
CA THR A 99 12.51 -13.48 18.11
C THR A 99 12.15 -14.87 17.54
N PRO A 100 10.96 -15.06 16.95
CA PRO A 100 10.63 -16.31 16.29
C PRO A 100 11.72 -16.61 15.27
N THR A 101 12.26 -17.83 15.27
CA THR A 101 13.21 -18.29 14.25
C THR A 101 12.58 -18.05 12.86
N GLY A 102 13.16 -17.12 12.09
CA GLY A 102 12.64 -16.68 10.79
C GLY A 102 11.87 -15.35 10.77
N ALA A 103 11.88 -14.55 11.85
CA ALA A 103 11.42 -13.16 11.81
C ALA A 103 12.32 -12.30 10.91
N LEU A 104 11.73 -11.34 10.18
CA LEU A 104 12.49 -10.42 9.33
C LEU A 104 13.34 -9.47 10.17
N SER A 105 14.64 -9.40 9.88
CA SER A 105 15.51 -8.36 10.43
C SER A 105 15.37 -7.07 9.61
N PRO A 106 15.48 -5.88 10.24
CA PRO A 106 15.66 -4.61 9.54
C PRO A 106 16.75 -4.63 8.46
N GLU A 107 17.84 -5.36 8.72
CA GLU A 107 19.02 -5.45 7.84
C GLU A 107 18.76 -6.29 6.58
N ASP A 108 17.76 -7.17 6.60
CA ASP A 108 17.41 -8.06 5.48
C ASP A 108 16.43 -7.42 4.49
N LEU A 109 15.97 -6.18 4.76
CA LEU A 109 14.98 -5.52 3.94
C LEU A 109 15.60 -4.88 2.69
N SER A 110 14.93 -5.04 1.55
CA SER A 110 15.27 -4.22 0.38
C SER A 110 14.94 -2.74 0.64
N ASN A 111 15.56 -1.81 -0.09
CA ASN A 111 15.27 -0.39 0.05
C ASN A 111 13.78 -0.05 -0.12
N LEU A 112 13.08 -0.78 -0.99
CA LEU A 112 11.65 -0.57 -1.24
C LEU A 112 10.77 -1.11 -0.10
N GLU A 113 11.18 -2.21 0.53
CA GLU A 113 10.52 -2.74 1.73
C GLU A 113 10.73 -1.82 2.92
N TRP A 114 11.95 -1.33 3.09
CA TRP A 114 12.27 -0.31 4.09
C TRP A 114 11.43 0.95 3.88
N TYR A 115 11.32 1.44 2.65
CA TYR A 115 10.45 2.57 2.31
C TYR A 115 9.00 2.30 2.72
N TYR A 116 8.44 1.15 2.34
CA TYR A 116 7.06 0.79 2.66
C TYR A 116 6.83 0.67 4.17
N LEU A 117 7.78 0.05 4.90
CA LEU A 117 7.74 -0.07 6.35
C LEU A 117 7.77 1.30 7.02
N VAL A 118 8.71 2.16 6.63
CA VAL A 118 8.87 3.50 7.21
C VAL A 118 7.68 4.40 6.88
N CYS A 119 6.95 4.17 5.77
CA CYS A 119 5.70 4.88 5.51
C CYS A 119 4.66 4.71 6.64
N MET A 120 4.67 3.60 7.38
CA MET A 120 3.73 3.36 8.48
C MET A 120 3.85 4.39 9.61
N SER A 121 5.00 5.07 9.74
CA SER A 121 5.21 6.13 10.74
C SER A 121 4.77 7.53 10.30
N PHE A 122 4.33 7.70 9.05
CA PHE A 122 3.97 9.01 8.54
C PHE A 122 2.53 9.38 8.89
N THR A 123 2.35 10.67 9.18
CA THR A 123 1.04 11.30 9.28
C THR A 123 0.98 12.54 8.39
N PHE A 124 -0.22 12.91 7.96
CA PHE A 124 -0.41 14.06 7.08
C PHE A 124 -1.60 14.89 7.56
N LYS A 125 -1.37 16.16 7.85
CA LYS A 125 -2.48 17.10 8.07
C LYS A 125 -3.18 17.40 6.75
N PHE A 126 -4.41 17.87 6.85
CA PHE A 126 -5.15 18.42 5.72
C PHE A 126 -4.30 19.41 4.91
N GLY A 127 -4.26 19.23 3.59
CA GLY A 127 -3.47 20.06 2.67
C GLY A 127 -1.96 19.82 2.68
N GLN A 128 -1.42 18.91 3.49
CA GLN A 128 0.02 18.61 3.53
C GLN A 128 0.42 17.42 2.68
N SER A 129 1.59 17.53 2.04
CA SER A 129 2.16 16.48 1.18
C SER A 129 1.15 15.98 0.14
N LEU A 130 1.38 14.81 -0.45
CA LEU A 130 0.47 14.22 -1.41
C LEU A 130 -0.90 13.82 -0.81
N PRO A 131 -0.98 13.01 0.27
CA PRO A 131 -2.26 12.54 0.77
C PRO A 131 -3.15 13.67 1.31
N GLY A 132 -2.59 14.58 2.12
CA GLY A 132 -3.35 15.68 2.69
C GLY A 132 -3.88 16.65 1.62
N ARG A 133 -3.13 16.90 0.54
CA ARG A 133 -3.60 17.71 -0.59
C ARG A 133 -4.68 17.03 -1.41
N ALA A 134 -4.56 15.72 -1.64
CA ALA A 134 -5.59 14.97 -2.37
C ALA A 134 -6.92 15.03 -1.61
N LEU A 135 -6.87 14.79 -0.30
CA LEU A 135 -8.02 14.95 0.58
C LEU A 135 -8.60 16.36 0.52
N ALA A 136 -7.75 17.39 0.61
CA ALA A 136 -8.20 18.77 0.68
C ALA A 136 -8.88 19.28 -0.60
N THR A 137 -8.41 18.80 -1.74
CA THR A 137 -8.96 19.19 -3.05
C THR A 137 -10.12 18.31 -3.48
N GLY A 138 -10.30 17.14 -2.86
CA GLY A 138 -11.19 16.09 -3.36
C GLY A 138 -10.78 15.56 -4.74
N GLN A 139 -9.54 15.83 -5.18
CA GLN A 139 -9.00 15.43 -6.47
C GLN A 139 -7.90 14.39 -6.31
N HIS A 140 -7.76 13.55 -7.33
CA HIS A 140 -6.59 12.67 -7.42
C HIS A 140 -5.34 13.51 -7.73
N ILE A 141 -4.21 13.17 -7.13
CA ILE A 141 -2.94 13.86 -7.37
C ILE A 141 -1.93 12.85 -7.87
N TRP A 142 -1.40 13.11 -9.07
CA TRP A 142 -0.33 12.33 -9.70
C TRP A 142 1.01 13.03 -9.50
N LEU A 143 1.96 12.36 -8.85
CA LEU A 143 3.35 12.78 -8.76
C LEU A 143 4.21 11.89 -9.64
N PHE A 144 4.86 12.55 -10.60
CA PHE A 144 5.89 11.99 -11.45
C PHE A 144 7.26 12.46 -10.94
N ASP A 145 8.29 11.62 -11.09
CA ASP A 145 9.64 11.88 -10.58
C ASP A 145 9.67 12.17 -9.06
N ALA A 146 9.02 11.29 -8.29
CA ALA A 146 8.84 11.45 -6.85
C ALA A 146 10.18 11.56 -6.08
N GLN A 147 11.23 10.90 -6.57
CA GLN A 147 12.58 10.94 -6.01
C GLN A 147 13.27 12.32 -6.10
N SER A 148 12.83 13.18 -7.02
CA SER A 148 13.37 14.52 -7.24
C SER A 148 12.44 15.63 -6.73
N ALA A 149 11.28 15.26 -6.21
CA ALA A 149 10.28 16.20 -5.73
C ALA A 149 10.76 16.98 -4.50
N ASP A 150 10.37 18.26 -4.43
CA ASP A 150 10.59 19.09 -3.24
C ASP A 150 9.93 18.44 -2.02
N ILE A 151 10.65 18.37 -0.90
CA ILE A 151 10.18 17.73 0.34
C ILE A 151 8.90 18.37 0.90
N ARG A 152 8.62 19.64 0.58
CA ARG A 152 7.36 20.32 0.94
C ARG A 152 6.17 19.78 0.13
N VAL A 153 6.42 19.29 -1.08
CA VAL A 153 5.40 18.67 -1.94
C VAL A 153 5.26 17.19 -1.60
N PHE A 154 6.38 16.50 -1.37
CA PHE A 154 6.42 15.10 -1.04
C PHE A 154 7.46 14.84 0.05
N SER A 155 7.00 14.79 1.30
CA SER A 155 7.86 14.65 2.49
C SER A 155 8.73 13.41 2.52
N ARG A 156 8.44 12.42 1.67
CA ARG A 156 9.16 11.16 1.54
C ARG A 156 10.10 11.11 0.33
N SER A 157 10.38 12.23 -0.35
CA SER A 157 11.17 12.22 -1.59
C SER A 157 12.56 11.59 -1.44
N LEU A 158 13.27 11.84 -0.34
CA LEU A 158 14.58 11.21 -0.07
C LEU A 158 14.46 9.69 0.15
N LEU A 159 13.45 9.24 0.89
CA LEU A 159 13.20 7.80 1.08
C LEU A 159 12.83 7.14 -0.25
N ALA A 160 11.99 7.81 -1.03
CA ALA A 160 11.59 7.36 -2.36
C ALA A 160 12.78 7.24 -3.30
N LYS A 161 13.74 8.17 -3.23
CA LYS A 161 14.99 8.12 -4.00
C LYS A 161 15.80 6.85 -3.68
N SER A 162 16.01 6.54 -2.40
CA SER A 162 16.72 5.31 -2.00
C SER A 162 16.00 4.03 -2.45
N ALA A 163 14.67 4.06 -2.45
CA ALA A 163 13.81 2.96 -2.89
C ALA A 163 13.54 2.93 -4.40
N SER A 164 14.10 3.87 -5.17
CA SER A 164 13.81 4.06 -6.60
C SER A 164 12.32 4.23 -6.92
N VAL A 165 11.52 4.76 -5.99
CA VAL A 165 10.09 5.08 -6.22
C VAL A 165 10.01 6.34 -7.09
N GLN A 166 9.47 6.18 -8.29
CA GLN A 166 9.44 7.23 -9.31
C GLN A 166 8.06 7.83 -9.50
N THR A 167 6.99 7.02 -9.32
CA THR A 167 5.61 7.48 -9.53
C THR A 167 4.76 7.18 -8.30
N VAL A 168 4.02 8.19 -7.85
CA VAL A 168 3.08 8.08 -6.73
C VAL A 168 1.76 8.75 -7.10
N ILE A 169 0.64 8.11 -6.81
CA ILE A 169 -0.69 8.70 -6.98
C ILE A 169 -1.48 8.61 -5.69
N CYS A 170 -2.25 9.65 -5.38
CA CYS A 170 -3.21 9.66 -4.29
C CYS A 170 -4.64 9.86 -4.82
N PHE A 171 -5.58 9.07 -4.31
CA PHE A 171 -7.01 9.14 -4.59
C PHE A 171 -7.78 9.38 -3.29
N PRO A 172 -8.61 10.42 -3.19
CA PRO A 172 -9.58 10.52 -2.11
C PRO A 172 -10.47 9.27 -2.09
N HIS A 173 -10.67 8.69 -0.92
CA HIS A 173 -11.52 7.52 -0.73
C HIS A 173 -12.35 7.70 0.54
N MET A 174 -13.49 7.02 0.63
CA MET A 174 -14.31 7.10 1.84
C MET A 174 -13.48 6.76 3.08
N GLY A 175 -13.46 7.66 4.06
CA GLY A 175 -12.67 7.49 5.28
C GLY A 175 -11.18 7.84 5.18
N GLY A 176 -10.70 8.36 4.03
CA GLY A 176 -9.29 8.76 3.91
C GLY A 176 -8.79 8.97 2.48
N VAL A 177 -7.57 8.48 2.21
CA VAL A 177 -6.89 8.60 0.92
C VAL A 177 -6.16 7.31 0.60
N ILE A 178 -6.27 6.85 -0.64
CA ILE A 178 -5.51 5.71 -1.14
C ILE A 178 -4.33 6.21 -1.95
N GLU A 179 -3.14 5.80 -1.54
CA GLU A 179 -1.90 6.01 -2.25
C GLU A 179 -1.48 4.73 -2.97
N LEU A 180 -1.05 4.85 -4.22
CA LEU A 180 -0.29 3.80 -4.91
C LEU A 180 1.06 4.35 -5.34
N GLY A 181 2.09 3.51 -5.30
CA GLY A 181 3.41 3.88 -5.78
C GLY A 181 4.09 2.77 -6.55
N THR A 182 4.99 3.17 -7.44
CA THR A 182 5.83 2.24 -8.21
C THR A 182 7.22 2.80 -8.49
N THR A 183 8.14 1.87 -8.74
CA THR A 183 9.51 2.17 -9.14
C THR A 183 9.64 2.59 -10.59
N ASP A 184 8.58 2.42 -11.38
CA ASP A 184 8.60 2.80 -12.79
C ASP A 184 8.22 4.27 -12.94
N LEU A 185 8.83 4.91 -13.93
CA LEU A 185 8.53 6.28 -14.30
C LEU A 185 7.35 6.29 -15.28
N ILE A 186 6.13 6.53 -14.78
CA ILE A 186 4.90 6.47 -15.57
C ILE A 186 4.37 7.88 -15.74
N GLN A 187 4.51 8.41 -16.95
CA GLN A 187 4.01 9.75 -17.29
C GLN A 187 2.48 9.73 -17.45
N ARG A 188 1.81 10.78 -16.98
CA ARG A 188 0.34 10.93 -17.07
C ARG A 188 -0.19 10.81 -18.52
N THR A 189 0.63 11.16 -19.51
CA THR A 189 0.29 11.20 -20.94
C THR A 189 0.57 9.91 -21.70
N ALA A 190 1.08 8.85 -21.06
CA ALA A 190 1.16 7.52 -21.65
C ALA A 190 -0.26 6.88 -21.70
N PHE A 191 -1.14 7.49 -22.50
CA PHE A 191 -2.45 7.06 -23.00
C PHE A 191 -3.35 6.18 -22.10
N SER A 192 -3.79 6.70 -20.93
CA SER A 192 -4.80 6.14 -20.00
C SER A 192 -4.30 5.32 -18.79
N SER A 193 -3.05 5.52 -18.34
CA SER A 193 -2.59 4.95 -17.06
C SER A 193 -3.52 5.33 -15.89
N GLU A 194 -3.95 6.59 -15.83
CA GLU A 194 -4.91 7.08 -14.83
C GLU A 194 -6.29 6.39 -14.93
N GLY A 195 -6.79 6.16 -16.15
CA GLY A 195 -8.06 5.49 -16.39
C GLY A 195 -8.03 4.01 -16.01
N VAL A 196 -6.93 3.31 -16.34
CA VAL A 196 -6.70 1.91 -15.95
C VAL A 196 -6.57 1.79 -14.44
N ILE A 197 -5.84 2.70 -13.78
CA ILE A 197 -5.70 2.69 -12.32
C ILE A 197 -7.04 3.00 -11.65
N LYS A 198 -7.75 4.04 -12.10
CA LYS A 198 -9.10 4.33 -11.60
C LYS A 198 -9.99 3.11 -11.79
N GLN A 199 -10.02 2.49 -12.96
CA GLN A 199 -10.84 1.31 -13.22
C GLN A 199 -10.48 0.11 -12.33
N ALA A 200 -9.19 -0.13 -12.10
CA ALA A 200 -8.71 -1.18 -11.20
C ALA A 200 -9.14 -0.90 -9.75
N LEU A 201 -9.00 0.36 -9.31
CA LEU A 201 -9.47 0.79 -8.00
C LEU A 201 -11.00 0.67 -7.88
N ARG A 202 -11.78 1.17 -8.84
CA ARG A 202 -13.25 1.02 -8.84
C ARG A 202 -13.67 -0.44 -8.68
N ARG A 203 -13.05 -1.35 -9.45
CA ARG A 203 -13.34 -2.79 -9.39
C ARG A 203 -12.96 -3.43 -8.06
N ALA A 204 -11.85 -3.02 -7.45
CA ALA A 204 -11.32 -3.67 -6.26
C ALA A 204 -11.87 -3.10 -4.94
N ILE A 205 -12.08 -1.79 -4.86
CA ILE A 205 -12.37 -1.04 -3.63
C ILE A 205 -13.60 -0.13 -3.74
N GLY A 206 -14.35 -0.17 -4.83
CA GLY A 206 -15.62 0.55 -4.95
C GLY A 206 -15.48 2.07 -5.01
N LEU A 207 -14.38 2.55 -5.60
CA LEU A 207 -14.20 3.97 -5.95
C LEU A 207 -15.20 4.47 -7.00
#